data_AF-A0A8C6Q1N4-F1
#
_entry.id   AF-A0A8C6Q1N4-F1
#
_cell.length_a   1.000
_cell.length_b   1.000
_cell.length_c   1.000
_cell.angle_alpha   90.00
_cell.angle_beta   90.00
_cell.angle_gamma   90.00
#
_symmetry.space_group_name_H-M   'P 1'
#
loop_
_entity.id
_entity.type
_entity.pdbx_description
1 polymer ?
#
loop_
_entity_poly.entity_id
_entity_poly.type
_entity_poly.pdbx_seq_one_letter_code
_entity_poly.pdbx_strand_id
1 'polypeptide(L)'
;MAVCARLCGVGQSRSCRRRQRNNQQDQGSDSDMDEEEGEQIVGQRKTETGSRGGPGGVVATAGQSDARDYGSGHINRSCRDPTPSTGPPHPESLVDLPPELLVEIFSLLPGTVLPNVALVCRKFRQILNTETIWRKRCMEEFGMNEDLRKMEARGVSSQDLYVKRVSPRVKSGRFMKLLPDYENMDYRDVYTHLLHPYRHILGLWQPDIGPYGGLLNVVVDGLFVIGWMYLPPHDPRVEDPMRRRPLFRIHLLDCKKATVECMYGHRGPHKGDIQTVKKDEFSTKCNQTDYHRMPGGRQEEFRTWLEDEWGRTLEEIFHEHMQELILMKFIYTSQYDNCLTYRRIYLPPTMPSDLLKPGLFKGTYGSHGLEIVMLSFHGTSARATKLTGDPNVPAGQLTLDVDLSRPVILPELEQQRKIEELSQIVMRIHDEVQGEAEQQASGASATGRCAAEGACGGSSGAEAEEGDRGAASDSCQSGPEESNHSDDPLPFVLPLGVMARNEVYPRSCRKCFYGTGLIAGHGFTSPERTPGLFVLFDEDRFGFIWLELKSFSLYSRLTDHLDHAHAPSMERFEAMLRNMQSWTS
;
A
#
# COMPACT_ATOMS: atom_id res chain seq x y z
N MET A 1 -2.36 23.56 -27.52
CA MET A 1 -1.77 22.20 -27.49
C MET A 1 -0.25 22.19 -27.73
N ALA A 2 0.30 22.62 -28.88
CA ALA A 2 1.73 22.44 -29.18
C ALA A 2 2.74 23.26 -28.32
N VAL A 3 2.28 24.26 -27.55
CA VAL A 3 3.17 25.18 -26.80
C VAL A 3 3.63 24.60 -25.46
N CYS A 4 2.71 24.03 -24.66
CA CYS A 4 3.02 23.51 -23.31
C CYS A 4 4.10 22.41 -23.34
N ALA A 5 4.17 21.63 -24.43
CA ALA A 5 5.16 20.56 -24.60
C ALA A 5 6.62 21.04 -24.69
N ARG A 6 6.88 22.35 -24.86
CA ARG A 6 8.24 22.91 -24.96
C ARG A 6 8.79 23.48 -23.65
N LEU A 7 7.97 23.61 -22.61
CA LEU A 7 8.40 24.08 -21.28
C LEU A 7 8.85 22.93 -20.36
N CYS A 8 8.41 21.70 -20.65
CA CYS A 8 8.84 20.51 -19.92
C CYS A 8 10.24 20.09 -20.37
N GLY A 9 11.27 20.55 -19.66
CA GLY A 9 12.69 20.22 -19.89
C GLY A 9 13.06 18.76 -19.55
N VAL A 10 12.33 17.79 -20.10
CA VAL A 10 12.48 16.37 -19.78
C VAL A 10 13.70 15.78 -20.48
N GLY A 11 14.78 15.60 -19.71
CA GLY A 11 15.92 14.78 -20.14
C GLY A 11 15.49 13.36 -20.51
N GLN A 12 16.13 12.77 -21.51
CA GLN A 12 15.73 11.48 -22.08
C GLN A 12 15.61 10.39 -21.01
N SER A 13 14.38 9.89 -20.79
CA SER A 13 14.14 8.77 -19.88
C SER A 13 14.97 7.55 -20.29
N ARG A 14 15.60 6.89 -19.31
CA ARG A 14 16.58 5.81 -19.52
C ARG A 14 15.93 4.61 -20.23
N SER A 15 16.07 4.55 -21.54
CA SER A 15 15.48 3.51 -22.38
C SER A 15 16.07 2.12 -22.06
N CYS A 16 15.19 1.12 -21.97
CA CYS A 16 15.61 -0.27 -21.85
C CYS A 16 16.42 -0.69 -23.09
N ARG A 17 17.67 -1.11 -22.89
CA ARG A 17 18.64 -1.38 -23.97
C ARG A 17 18.23 -2.55 -24.87
N ARG A 18 17.53 -2.27 -25.98
CA ARG A 18 17.38 -3.19 -27.10
C ARG A 18 18.63 -3.09 -27.99
N ARG A 19 19.41 -4.17 -28.10
CA ARG A 19 20.60 -4.22 -28.99
C ARG A 19 20.16 -4.26 -30.47
N GLN A 20 20.51 -3.25 -31.25
CA GLN A 20 20.69 -3.34 -32.69
C GLN A 20 22.07 -2.76 -33.05
N ARG A 21 22.67 -3.25 -34.14
CA ARG A 21 23.98 -2.77 -34.65
C ARG A 21 23.77 -1.50 -35.47
N ASN A 22 24.72 -0.55 -35.37
CA ASN A 22 24.82 0.55 -36.32
C ASN A 22 25.21 0.03 -37.72
N ASN A 23 24.71 0.67 -38.76
CA ASN A 23 25.55 1.47 -39.66
C ASN A 23 24.74 2.57 -40.36
N GLN A 24 25.31 3.76 -40.39
CA GLN A 24 25.07 4.81 -41.41
C GLN A 24 25.99 4.48 -42.61
N GLN A 25 25.86 4.97 -43.84
CA GLN A 25 24.95 5.91 -44.55
C GLN A 25 24.94 5.45 -46.05
N ASP A 26 24.35 6.06 -47.09
CA ASP A 26 23.78 7.41 -47.32
C ASP A 26 22.71 7.40 -48.47
N GLN A 27 22.45 8.56 -49.07
CA GLN A 27 21.58 8.86 -50.23
C GLN A 27 21.86 8.06 -51.54
N GLY A 28 20.85 7.95 -52.41
CA GLY A 28 20.94 7.46 -53.81
C GLY A 28 19.57 7.42 -54.52
N SER A 29 19.53 7.34 -55.87
CA SER A 29 18.29 7.50 -56.66
C SER A 29 18.17 6.61 -57.90
N ASP A 30 16.91 6.31 -58.25
CA ASP A 30 16.36 6.11 -59.61
C ASP A 30 16.50 4.75 -60.35
N SER A 31 15.59 4.57 -61.33
CA SER A 31 15.52 3.56 -62.42
C SER A 31 15.30 2.05 -62.13
N ASP A 32 14.07 1.60 -62.39
CA ASP A 32 13.59 0.55 -63.34
C ASP A 32 14.31 -0.81 -63.62
N MET A 33 13.44 -1.76 -64.01
CA MET A 33 13.60 -3.00 -64.81
C MET A 33 13.73 -4.37 -64.11
N ASP A 34 13.17 -5.36 -64.82
CA ASP A 34 12.92 -6.76 -64.47
C ASP A 34 14.11 -7.69 -64.79
N GLU A 35 14.12 -8.92 -64.24
CA GLU A 35 14.01 -10.20 -64.99
C GLU A 35 14.21 -11.43 -64.07
N GLU A 36 14.04 -12.64 -64.61
CA GLU A 36 13.99 -13.93 -63.89
C GLU A 36 15.29 -14.77 -63.98
N GLU A 37 15.30 -15.92 -63.28
CA GLU A 37 16.27 -17.03 -63.39
C GLU A 37 17.74 -16.74 -62.91
N GLY A 38 18.57 -17.72 -62.51
CA GLY A 38 18.37 -19.18 -62.43
C GLY A 38 19.58 -19.94 -61.80
N GLU A 39 19.66 -21.24 -62.09
CA GLU A 39 20.84 -22.12 -61.98
C GLU A 39 21.46 -22.45 -60.59
N GLN A 40 20.74 -23.33 -59.90
CA GLN A 40 21.22 -24.53 -59.19
C GLN A 40 22.55 -25.18 -59.71
N ILE A 41 23.39 -25.69 -58.79
CA ILE A 41 24.35 -26.82 -58.95
C ILE A 41 25.02 -27.13 -57.58
N VAL A 42 25.60 -28.28 -57.16
CA VAL A 42 25.44 -29.77 -57.24
C VAL A 42 26.25 -30.30 -56.00
N GLY A 43 26.00 -31.41 -55.30
CA GLY A 43 25.05 -32.55 -55.37
C GLY A 43 25.01 -33.31 -54.01
N GLN A 44 24.05 -34.21 -53.74
CA GLN A 44 23.98 -35.65 -54.10
C GLN A 44 24.93 -36.62 -53.31
N ARG A 45 24.56 -37.86 -52.94
CA ARG A 45 23.26 -38.58 -52.76
C ARG A 45 23.49 -40.04 -52.21
N LYS A 46 22.39 -40.70 -51.77
CA LYS A 46 22.13 -42.16 -51.55
C LYS A 46 22.44 -42.70 -50.15
N THR A 47 21.61 -43.53 -49.49
CA THR A 47 20.75 -44.70 -49.85
C THR A 47 21.55 -45.98 -50.16
N GLU A 48 21.12 -47.22 -49.88
CA GLU A 48 19.76 -47.77 -49.64
C GLU A 48 19.76 -49.10 -48.83
N THR A 49 18.62 -49.79 -48.72
CA THR A 49 18.40 -51.03 -47.92
C THR A 49 18.76 -52.36 -48.62
N GLY A 50 19.08 -53.42 -47.85
CA GLY A 50 19.21 -54.80 -48.35
C GLY A 50 18.99 -55.88 -47.26
N SER A 51 18.50 -57.08 -47.63
CA SER A 51 18.04 -58.14 -46.70
C SER A 51 18.75 -59.49 -46.88
N ARG A 52 18.87 -60.31 -45.81
CA ARG A 52 18.56 -61.78 -45.75
C ARG A 52 19.08 -62.49 -44.48
N GLY A 53 18.35 -63.52 -44.01
CA GLY A 53 18.93 -64.71 -43.34
C GLY A 53 18.51 -65.01 -41.88
N GLY A 54 17.72 -66.08 -41.67
CA GLY A 54 17.74 -66.91 -40.44
C GLY A 54 18.67 -68.12 -40.62
N PRO A 55 18.74 -69.14 -39.72
CA PRO A 55 17.73 -69.66 -38.76
C PRO A 55 18.25 -69.70 -37.28
N GLY A 56 17.63 -70.32 -36.25
CA GLY A 56 16.30 -70.93 -36.03
C GLY A 56 16.30 -71.99 -34.89
N GLY A 57 15.17 -72.17 -34.17
CA GLY A 57 14.99 -73.13 -33.04
C GLY A 57 15.41 -72.59 -31.65
N VAL A 58 14.99 -73.14 -30.49
CA VAL A 58 14.09 -74.27 -30.14
C VAL A 58 13.32 -73.94 -28.81
N VAL A 59 12.35 -74.75 -28.38
CA VAL A 59 11.41 -74.52 -27.25
C VAL A 59 11.72 -75.36 -25.99
N ALA A 60 11.60 -74.77 -24.79
CA ALA A 60 11.15 -75.35 -23.49
C ALA A 60 11.21 -74.24 -22.39
N THR A 61 10.31 -74.00 -21.42
CA THR A 61 9.25 -74.71 -20.64
C THR A 61 9.67 -75.39 -19.31
N ALA A 62 9.08 -74.87 -18.22
CA ALA A 62 8.83 -75.49 -16.89
C ALA A 62 10.00 -75.74 -15.90
N GLY A 63 9.68 -75.67 -14.59
CA GLY A 63 10.60 -75.95 -13.46
C GLY A 63 10.15 -75.30 -12.14
N GLN A 64 9.40 -76.04 -11.31
CA GLN A 64 9.06 -75.74 -9.90
C GLN A 64 9.35 -76.99 -9.02
N SER A 65 9.16 -76.90 -7.69
CA SER A 65 9.40 -77.96 -6.66
C SER A 65 10.89 -78.22 -6.37
N ASP A 66 11.36 -78.67 -5.19
CA ASP A 66 10.78 -78.96 -3.85
C ASP A 66 11.82 -78.48 -2.78
N ALA A 67 11.52 -78.05 -1.54
CA ALA A 67 10.73 -78.57 -0.41
C ALA A 67 11.45 -79.63 0.48
N ARG A 68 11.19 -79.57 1.81
CA ARG A 68 11.63 -80.43 2.96
C ARG A 68 12.87 -79.98 3.78
N ASP A 69 13.04 -80.33 5.06
CA ASP A 69 12.13 -80.59 6.22
C ASP A 69 12.96 -80.78 7.54
N TYR A 70 12.31 -81.01 8.69
CA TYR A 70 12.82 -81.31 10.05
C TYR A 70 13.43 -80.14 10.86
N GLY A 71 13.25 -80.04 12.19
CA GLY A 71 12.54 -80.93 13.13
C GLY A 71 12.20 -80.26 14.49
N SER A 72 11.53 -80.98 15.41
CA SER A 72 10.83 -80.41 16.59
C SER A 72 11.38 -80.85 17.97
N GLY A 73 11.08 -80.11 19.05
CA GLY A 73 11.36 -80.47 20.44
C GLY A 73 10.74 -79.55 21.52
N HIS A 74 10.07 -80.14 22.54
CA HIS A 74 9.52 -79.50 23.75
C HIS A 74 10.62 -79.30 24.86
N ILE A 75 10.46 -78.70 26.07
CA ILE A 75 9.39 -78.73 27.11
C ILE A 75 9.35 -77.41 27.97
N ASN A 76 8.22 -77.18 28.66
CA ASN A 76 7.80 -76.00 29.45
C ASN A 76 8.59 -75.58 30.73
N ARG A 77 8.46 -74.27 31.07
CA ARG A 77 8.44 -73.55 32.38
C ARG A 77 9.32 -72.28 32.31
N SER A 78 8.99 -71.14 32.95
CA SER A 78 7.95 -70.81 33.95
C SER A 78 7.31 -69.44 33.70
N CYS A 79 6.11 -69.22 34.24
CA CYS A 79 5.34 -67.98 34.13
C CYS A 79 5.99 -66.79 34.88
N ARG A 80 5.84 -65.58 34.33
CA ARG A 80 5.79 -64.31 35.06
C ARG A 80 5.13 -63.24 34.19
N ASP A 81 3.83 -63.04 34.35
CA ASP A 81 3.06 -62.08 33.57
C ASP A 81 3.37 -60.63 34.02
N PRO A 82 3.73 -59.72 33.10
CA PRO A 82 3.51 -58.30 33.29
C PRO A 82 2.01 -58.03 33.04
N THR A 83 1.32 -57.45 34.01
CA THR A 83 -0.08 -57.02 33.85
C THR A 83 -0.23 -56.08 32.66
N PRO A 84 -1.15 -56.32 31.71
CA PRO A 84 -1.41 -55.36 30.64
C PRO A 84 -2.01 -54.10 31.25
N SER A 85 -1.31 -52.97 31.11
CA SER A 85 -1.83 -51.67 31.51
C SER A 85 -3.00 -51.30 30.60
N THR A 86 -4.24 -51.38 31.10
CA THR A 86 -5.46 -51.08 30.34
C THR A 86 -5.72 -49.58 30.25
N GLY A 87 -4.70 -48.82 29.84
CA GLY A 87 -4.85 -47.46 29.30
C GLY A 87 -4.83 -47.51 27.76
N PRO A 88 -5.34 -46.47 27.07
CA PRO A 88 -5.06 -46.31 25.64
C PRO A 88 -3.54 -46.19 25.43
N PRO A 89 -2.98 -46.77 24.35
CA PRO A 89 -1.54 -46.69 24.10
C PRO A 89 -1.11 -45.23 23.95
N HIS A 90 -0.13 -44.80 24.75
CA HIS A 90 0.48 -43.49 24.56
C HIS A 90 1.25 -43.46 23.23
N PRO A 91 1.10 -42.43 22.39
CA PRO A 91 1.76 -42.35 21.09
C PRO A 91 3.27 -42.14 21.29
N GLU A 92 4.08 -43.12 20.85
CA GLU A 92 5.54 -43.06 20.98
C GLU A 92 6.18 -42.07 19.98
N SER A 93 5.52 -41.79 18.85
CA SER A 93 5.94 -40.78 17.90
C SER A 93 4.79 -39.89 17.41
N LEU A 94 5.16 -38.75 16.80
CA LEU A 94 4.20 -37.86 16.12
C LEU A 94 3.42 -38.58 15.00
N VAL A 95 3.99 -39.63 14.39
CA VAL A 95 3.34 -40.39 13.31
C VAL A 95 2.19 -41.25 13.85
N ASP A 96 2.18 -41.58 15.14
CA ASP A 96 1.19 -42.48 15.77
C ASP A 96 -0.08 -41.74 16.22
N LEU A 97 -0.07 -40.41 16.22
CA LEU A 97 -1.24 -39.60 16.56
C LEU A 97 -2.45 -39.89 15.64
N PRO A 98 -3.69 -39.79 16.17
CA PRO A 98 -4.91 -39.75 15.36
C PRO A 98 -4.83 -38.69 14.25
N PRO A 99 -5.38 -38.94 13.04
CA PRO A 99 -5.37 -37.98 11.95
C PRO A 99 -5.94 -36.61 12.32
N GLU A 100 -6.92 -36.57 13.23
CA GLU A 100 -7.63 -35.37 13.68
C GLU A 100 -6.68 -34.41 14.43
N LEU A 101 -5.88 -34.95 15.36
CA LEU A 101 -4.86 -34.17 16.08
C LEU A 101 -3.74 -33.71 15.14
N LEU A 102 -3.41 -34.50 14.12
CA LEU A 102 -2.44 -34.10 13.09
C LEU A 102 -2.99 -33.00 12.17
N VAL A 103 -4.28 -33.05 11.82
CA VAL A 103 -4.97 -31.94 11.12
C VAL A 103 -4.92 -30.68 11.99
N GLU A 104 -5.19 -30.77 13.29
CA GLU A 104 -5.13 -29.63 14.21
C GLU A 104 -3.72 -29.04 14.33
N ILE A 105 -2.70 -29.88 14.61
CA ILE A 105 -1.29 -29.47 14.70
C ILE A 105 -0.82 -28.82 13.39
N PHE A 106 -1.08 -29.43 12.23
CA PHE A 106 -0.69 -28.85 10.95
C PHE A 106 -1.50 -27.58 10.62
N SER A 107 -2.73 -27.45 11.12
CA SER A 107 -3.53 -26.23 11.05
C SER A 107 -3.02 -25.10 11.96
N LEU A 108 -1.97 -25.30 12.76
CA LEU A 108 -1.29 -24.23 13.51
C LEU A 108 0.02 -23.79 12.84
N LEU A 109 0.57 -24.59 11.91
CA LEU A 109 1.80 -24.26 11.19
C LEU A 109 1.55 -23.24 10.06
N PRO A 110 2.51 -22.36 9.73
CA PRO A 110 2.42 -21.52 8.53
C PRO A 110 2.30 -22.36 7.25
N GLY A 111 1.47 -21.92 6.30
CA GLY A 111 1.26 -22.58 5.01
C GLY A 111 2.55 -22.75 4.20
N THR A 112 3.53 -21.87 4.43
CA THR A 112 4.87 -21.93 3.84
C THR A 112 5.73 -23.12 4.30
N VAL A 113 5.46 -23.72 5.47
CA VAL A 113 6.20 -24.91 5.94
C VAL A 113 5.47 -26.23 5.68
N LEU A 114 4.16 -26.19 5.37
CA LEU A 114 3.37 -27.39 5.04
C LEU A 114 3.96 -28.23 3.87
N PRO A 115 4.54 -27.65 2.80
CA PRO A 115 5.24 -28.42 1.77
C PRO A 115 6.37 -29.29 2.34
N ASN A 116 7.11 -28.82 3.34
CA ASN A 116 8.18 -29.59 3.98
C ASN A 116 7.61 -30.73 4.83
N VAL A 117 6.53 -30.48 5.56
CA VAL A 117 5.82 -31.51 6.34
C VAL A 117 5.25 -32.61 5.42
N ALA A 118 4.78 -32.25 4.21
CA ALA A 118 4.31 -33.18 3.19
C ALA A 118 5.43 -34.04 2.56
N LEU A 119 6.70 -33.70 2.76
CA LEU A 119 7.86 -34.50 2.33
C LEU A 119 8.32 -35.51 3.39
N VAL A 120 7.91 -35.37 4.66
CA VAL A 120 8.37 -36.23 5.78
C VAL A 120 7.91 -37.67 5.62
N CYS A 121 6.62 -37.91 5.37
CA CYS A 121 6.10 -39.28 5.20
C CYS A 121 4.77 -39.32 4.42
N ARG A 122 4.37 -40.54 3.99
CA ARG A 122 3.10 -40.76 3.26
C ARG A 122 1.87 -40.34 4.06
N LYS A 123 1.82 -40.63 5.38
CA LYS A 123 0.70 -40.25 6.26
C LYS A 123 0.54 -38.73 6.31
N PHE A 124 1.62 -37.98 6.52
CA PHE A 124 1.57 -36.51 6.56
C PHE A 124 1.19 -35.92 5.20
N ARG A 125 1.70 -36.45 4.09
CA ARG A 125 1.29 -36.04 2.73
C ARG A 125 -0.20 -36.27 2.46
N GLN A 126 -0.78 -37.36 2.97
CA GLN A 126 -2.21 -37.63 2.87
C GLN A 126 -3.04 -36.67 3.72
N ILE A 127 -2.64 -36.45 4.98
CA ILE A 127 -3.30 -35.50 5.89
C ILE A 127 -3.26 -34.07 5.34
N LEU A 128 -2.16 -33.67 4.69
CA LEU A 128 -2.01 -32.35 4.07
C LEU A 128 -2.75 -32.17 2.73
N ASN A 129 -3.52 -33.17 2.28
CA ASN A 129 -4.57 -32.97 1.29
C ASN A 129 -5.91 -32.54 1.92
N THR A 130 -6.01 -32.42 3.25
CA THR A 130 -7.24 -32.01 3.93
C THR A 130 -7.48 -30.50 3.73
N GLU A 131 -8.55 -30.17 3.01
CA GLU A 131 -8.95 -28.80 2.62
C GLU A 131 -9.02 -27.82 3.80
N THR A 132 -9.49 -28.28 4.98
CA THR A 132 -9.68 -27.42 6.16
C THR A 132 -8.39 -26.78 6.66
N ILE A 133 -7.25 -27.47 6.51
CA ILE A 133 -5.91 -26.94 6.85
C ILE A 133 -5.64 -25.72 5.97
N TRP A 134 -5.71 -25.89 4.65
CA TRP A 134 -5.43 -24.85 3.66
C TRP A 134 -6.43 -23.70 3.74
N ARG A 135 -7.72 -23.98 3.95
CA ARG A 135 -8.74 -22.98 4.26
C ARG A 135 -8.32 -22.09 5.42
N LYS A 136 -7.89 -22.70 6.54
CA LYS A 136 -7.43 -21.95 7.72
C LYS A 136 -6.15 -21.16 7.44
N ARG A 137 -5.26 -21.60 6.52
CA ARG A 137 -4.10 -20.79 6.08
C ARG A 137 -4.53 -19.60 5.23
N CYS A 138 -5.43 -19.78 4.26
CA CYS A 138 -5.98 -18.69 3.44
C CYS A 138 -6.73 -17.64 4.28
N MET A 139 -7.45 -18.07 5.32
CA MET A 139 -8.15 -17.16 6.23
C MET A 139 -7.18 -16.39 7.14
N GLU A 140 -6.26 -17.08 7.84
CA GLU A 140 -5.40 -16.43 8.85
C GLU A 140 -4.18 -15.68 8.27
N GLU A 141 -3.61 -16.12 7.15
CA GLU A 141 -2.42 -15.47 6.56
C GLU A 141 -2.78 -14.39 5.53
N PHE A 142 -3.99 -14.46 4.95
CA PHE A 142 -4.40 -13.63 3.80
C PHE A 142 -5.79 -12.96 3.95
N GLY A 143 -6.49 -13.13 5.08
CA GLY A 143 -7.78 -12.47 5.32
C GLY A 143 -8.93 -12.91 4.41
N MET A 144 -8.82 -14.08 3.77
CA MET A 144 -9.76 -14.50 2.73
C MET A 144 -11.13 -14.88 3.32
N ASN A 145 -12.06 -13.93 3.37
CA ASN A 145 -13.31 -14.03 4.12
C ASN A 145 -14.45 -14.80 3.44
N GLU A 146 -14.40 -15.04 2.13
CA GLU A 146 -15.46 -15.78 1.42
C GLU A 146 -15.21 -17.31 1.44
N ASP A 147 -16.31 -18.06 1.57
CA ASP A 147 -16.29 -19.52 1.68
C ASP A 147 -16.64 -20.14 0.32
N LEU A 148 -15.69 -20.83 -0.32
CA LEU A 148 -15.86 -21.40 -1.67
C LEU A 148 -17.15 -22.24 -1.77
N ARG A 149 -17.43 -23.03 -0.74
CA ARG A 149 -18.60 -23.90 -0.63
C ARG A 149 -19.92 -23.12 -0.59
N LYS A 150 -19.90 -21.84 -0.19
CA LYS A 150 -21.07 -20.93 -0.23
C LYS A 150 -21.24 -20.22 -1.58
N MET A 151 -20.22 -20.20 -2.43
CA MET A 151 -20.37 -19.77 -3.84
C MET A 151 -21.10 -20.87 -4.62
N GLU A 152 -20.59 -22.11 -4.52
CA GLU A 152 -21.19 -23.33 -5.09
C GLU A 152 -22.67 -23.48 -4.68
N ALA A 153 -22.94 -23.55 -3.37
CA ALA A 153 -24.29 -23.79 -2.82
C ALA A 153 -25.30 -22.66 -3.07
N ARG A 154 -24.90 -21.53 -3.68
CA ARG A 154 -25.80 -20.44 -4.06
C ARG A 154 -26.07 -20.36 -5.56
N GLY A 155 -25.27 -21.01 -6.41
CA GLY A 155 -25.36 -20.88 -7.87
C GLY A 155 -25.15 -19.45 -8.39
N VAL A 156 -24.61 -18.55 -7.56
CA VAL A 156 -24.33 -17.16 -7.90
C VAL A 156 -22.91 -17.10 -8.43
N SER A 157 -22.73 -16.62 -9.66
CA SER A 157 -21.39 -16.55 -10.24
C SER A 157 -20.50 -15.55 -9.48
N SER A 158 -19.19 -15.76 -9.53
CA SER A 158 -18.21 -14.77 -9.04
C SER A 158 -18.43 -13.40 -9.69
N GLN A 159 -18.86 -13.38 -10.96
CA GLN A 159 -19.26 -12.19 -11.71
C GLN A 159 -20.51 -11.48 -11.14
N ASP A 160 -21.51 -12.19 -10.63
CA ASP A 160 -22.74 -11.58 -10.08
C ASP A 160 -22.51 -10.86 -8.74
N LEU A 161 -21.63 -11.41 -7.88
CA LEU A 161 -21.17 -10.74 -6.66
C LEU A 161 -20.28 -9.54 -7.02
N TYR A 162 -19.33 -9.74 -7.94
CA TYR A 162 -18.40 -8.72 -8.41
C TYR A 162 -19.12 -7.53 -9.06
N VAL A 163 -20.02 -7.73 -10.03
CA VAL A 163 -20.74 -6.65 -10.72
C VAL A 163 -21.56 -5.81 -9.75
N LYS A 164 -22.21 -6.43 -8.75
CA LYS A 164 -22.94 -5.70 -7.69
C LYS A 164 -22.01 -4.90 -6.78
N ARG A 165 -20.80 -5.39 -6.51
CA ARG A 165 -19.79 -4.75 -5.64
C ARG A 165 -18.94 -3.68 -6.36
N VAL A 166 -18.81 -3.77 -7.68
CA VAL A 166 -17.92 -2.95 -8.53
C VAL A 166 -18.66 -1.96 -9.43
N SER A 167 -19.94 -2.18 -9.77
CA SER A 167 -20.64 -1.32 -10.74
C SER A 167 -22.16 -1.16 -10.47
N PRO A 168 -22.56 -0.26 -9.55
CA PRO A 168 -23.97 0.01 -9.22
C PRO A 168 -24.85 0.47 -10.39
N ARG A 169 -24.25 0.97 -11.49
CA ARG A 169 -24.95 1.45 -12.69
C ARG A 169 -25.28 0.36 -13.71
N VAL A 170 -24.84 -0.89 -13.52
CA VAL A 170 -25.17 -2.01 -14.45
C VAL A 170 -26.62 -2.45 -14.24
N LYS A 171 -27.54 -1.84 -15.02
CA LYS A 171 -28.90 -2.37 -15.17
C LYS A 171 -28.83 -3.75 -15.82
N SER A 172 -29.46 -4.74 -15.18
CA SER A 172 -29.52 -6.13 -15.63
C SER A 172 -29.88 -6.24 -17.12
N GLY A 173 -28.93 -6.70 -17.93
CA GLY A 173 -29.07 -6.83 -19.38
C GLY A 173 -28.26 -8.01 -19.90
N ARG A 174 -28.98 -9.00 -20.48
CA ARG A 174 -28.50 -10.26 -21.09
C ARG A 174 -27.07 -10.72 -20.74
N PHE A 175 -27.02 -11.66 -19.79
CA PHE A 175 -25.85 -12.46 -19.45
C PHE A 175 -25.09 -13.01 -20.67
N MET A 176 -23.77 -12.81 -20.69
CA MET A 176 -22.83 -13.74 -21.31
C MET A 176 -22.11 -14.48 -20.20
N LYS A 177 -22.21 -15.82 -20.16
CA LYS A 177 -21.47 -16.67 -19.23
C LYS A 177 -20.01 -16.74 -19.68
N LEU A 178 -19.17 -15.85 -19.14
CA LEU A 178 -17.80 -15.59 -19.61
C LEU A 178 -16.69 -16.22 -18.75
N LEU A 179 -17.05 -17.03 -17.75
CA LEU A 179 -16.10 -17.77 -16.91
C LEU A 179 -16.43 -19.28 -16.94
N PRO A 180 -15.40 -20.15 -16.88
CA PRO A 180 -15.58 -21.60 -16.84
C PRO A 180 -16.19 -22.04 -15.50
N ASP A 181 -16.71 -23.27 -15.48
CA ASP A 181 -17.34 -23.85 -14.31
C ASP A 181 -16.28 -24.23 -13.24
N TYR A 182 -16.36 -23.59 -12.08
CA TYR A 182 -15.36 -23.64 -10.99
C TYR A 182 -15.27 -24.98 -10.21
N GLU A 183 -15.90 -26.05 -10.71
CA GLU A 183 -16.36 -27.24 -9.96
C GLU A 183 -15.27 -28.14 -9.32
N ASN A 184 -13.98 -27.77 -9.39
CA ASN A 184 -12.86 -28.60 -8.91
C ASN A 184 -11.68 -27.76 -8.33
N MET A 185 -11.94 -26.62 -7.68
CA MET A 185 -10.86 -25.75 -7.17
C MET A 185 -10.84 -25.67 -5.65
N ASP A 186 -9.77 -26.18 -5.02
CA ASP A 186 -9.65 -26.23 -3.56
C ASP A 186 -8.86 -25.04 -2.96
N TYR A 187 -8.87 -24.93 -1.63
CA TYR A 187 -8.14 -23.87 -0.92
C TYR A 187 -6.61 -24.00 -1.01
N ARG A 188 -6.08 -25.18 -1.34
CA ARG A 188 -4.64 -25.41 -1.54
C ARG A 188 -4.19 -24.86 -2.88
N ASP A 189 -4.97 -25.03 -3.94
CA ASP A 189 -4.71 -24.43 -5.24
C ASP A 189 -4.80 -22.90 -5.17
N VAL A 190 -5.80 -22.37 -4.45
CA VAL A 190 -5.88 -20.94 -4.14
C VAL A 190 -4.64 -20.44 -3.37
N TYR A 191 -4.21 -21.17 -2.33
CA TYR A 191 -2.99 -20.82 -1.59
C TYR A 191 -1.75 -20.87 -2.50
N THR A 192 -1.60 -21.93 -3.29
CA THR A 192 -0.37 -22.27 -4.03
C THR A 192 -0.20 -21.45 -5.31
N HIS A 193 -1.30 -21.17 -6.03
CA HIS A 193 -1.28 -20.55 -7.36
C HIS A 193 -1.76 -19.09 -7.38
N LEU A 194 -2.45 -18.61 -6.33
CA LEU A 194 -2.89 -17.21 -6.21
C LEU A 194 -2.26 -16.51 -4.99
N LEU A 195 -2.59 -16.91 -3.77
CA LEU A 195 -2.27 -16.13 -2.57
C LEU A 195 -0.76 -16.07 -2.28
N HIS A 196 -0.09 -17.23 -2.17
CA HIS A 196 1.34 -17.27 -1.89
C HIS A 196 2.19 -16.63 -3.02
N PRO A 197 1.96 -16.89 -4.33
CA PRO A 197 2.70 -16.21 -5.39
C PRO A 197 2.61 -14.68 -5.34
N TYR A 198 1.41 -14.13 -5.13
CA TYR A 198 1.17 -12.69 -5.14
C TYR A 198 1.24 -12.00 -3.76
N ARG A 199 1.62 -12.72 -2.70
CA ARG A 199 1.76 -12.20 -1.31
C ARG A 199 2.57 -10.91 -1.18
N HIS A 200 3.53 -10.68 -2.07
CA HIS A 200 4.39 -9.48 -2.03
C HIS A 200 3.70 -8.23 -2.59
N ILE A 201 2.65 -8.34 -3.41
CA ILE A 201 1.91 -7.16 -3.91
C ILE A 201 0.75 -6.74 -3.01
N LEU A 202 0.40 -7.52 -1.98
CA LEU A 202 -0.68 -7.18 -1.04
C LEU A 202 -0.31 -5.95 -0.16
N GLY A 203 -1.33 -5.22 0.29
CA GLY A 203 -1.22 -4.03 1.14
C GLY A 203 -1.32 -2.71 0.41
N LEU A 204 -0.82 -1.64 1.04
CA LEU A 204 -0.99 -0.26 0.61
C LEU A 204 0.21 0.28 -0.19
N TRP A 205 -0.08 1.03 -1.24
CA TRP A 205 0.92 1.49 -2.21
C TRP A 205 0.64 2.90 -2.73
N GLN A 206 1.72 3.62 -3.03
CA GLN A 206 1.71 4.85 -3.80
C GLN A 206 2.23 4.55 -5.23
N PRO A 207 1.49 4.91 -6.29
CA PRO A 207 1.98 4.82 -7.66
C PRO A 207 2.93 5.99 -8.00
N ASP A 208 3.91 5.68 -8.83
CA ASP A 208 4.98 6.58 -9.26
C ASP A 208 4.53 7.46 -10.44
N ILE A 209 3.65 8.42 -10.15
CA ILE A 209 3.00 9.31 -11.16
C ILE A 209 3.58 10.74 -11.07
N GLY A 210 4.90 10.83 -10.98
CA GLY A 210 5.60 12.11 -10.82
C GLY A 210 5.10 12.87 -9.59
N PRO A 211 4.73 14.17 -9.71
CA PRO A 211 4.27 14.94 -8.55
C PRO A 211 2.91 14.49 -8.00
N TYR A 212 2.10 13.75 -8.78
CA TYR A 212 0.70 13.51 -8.45
C TYR A 212 0.47 12.35 -7.47
N GLY A 213 1.38 11.37 -7.42
CA GLY A 213 1.23 10.19 -6.56
C GLY A 213 -0.08 9.42 -6.81
N GLY A 214 -0.71 8.96 -5.73
CA GLY A 214 -1.92 8.14 -5.76
C GLY A 214 -2.07 7.28 -4.50
N LEU A 215 -3.20 6.57 -4.41
CA LEU A 215 -3.43 5.58 -3.36
C LEU A 215 -3.99 4.29 -3.97
N LEU A 216 -3.31 3.17 -3.76
CA LEU A 216 -3.74 1.84 -4.18
C LEU A 216 -3.71 0.89 -2.96
N ASN A 217 -4.81 0.19 -2.69
CA ASN A 217 -4.82 -0.94 -1.76
C ASN A 217 -5.02 -2.24 -2.54
N VAL A 218 -4.13 -3.21 -2.35
CA VAL A 218 -4.18 -4.51 -3.03
C VAL A 218 -4.62 -5.57 -2.02
N VAL A 219 -5.80 -6.13 -2.26
CA VAL A 219 -6.53 -6.99 -1.31
C VAL A 219 -6.93 -8.31 -1.92
N VAL A 220 -7.23 -9.29 -1.07
CA VAL A 220 -7.90 -10.53 -1.47
C VAL A 220 -9.42 -10.34 -1.34
N ASP A 221 -10.15 -10.49 -2.44
CA ASP A 221 -11.61 -10.53 -2.45
C ASP A 221 -12.11 -11.84 -3.06
N GLY A 222 -12.48 -12.79 -2.21
CA GLY A 222 -12.84 -14.16 -2.60
C GLY A 222 -11.72 -14.83 -3.41
N LEU A 223 -12.00 -15.09 -4.70
CA LEU A 223 -11.09 -15.72 -5.65
C LEU A 223 -10.24 -14.73 -6.47
N PHE A 224 -10.24 -13.45 -6.08
CA PHE A 224 -9.49 -12.39 -6.76
C PHE A 224 -8.46 -11.75 -5.83
N VAL A 225 -7.30 -11.37 -6.38
CA VAL A 225 -6.45 -10.31 -5.82
C VAL A 225 -6.72 -9.05 -6.63
N ILE A 226 -7.23 -7.98 -6.02
CA ILE A 226 -7.68 -6.76 -6.72
C ILE A 226 -6.85 -5.56 -6.27
N GLY A 227 -6.30 -4.82 -7.23
CA GLY A 227 -5.71 -3.51 -6.98
C GLY A 227 -6.75 -2.40 -7.05
N TRP A 228 -7.24 -1.96 -5.89
CA TRP A 228 -8.20 -0.87 -5.77
C TRP A 228 -7.49 0.47 -5.68
N MET A 229 -7.65 1.32 -6.70
CA MET A 229 -7.24 2.72 -6.66
C MET A 229 -8.31 3.54 -5.95
N TYR A 230 -7.88 4.24 -4.91
CA TYR A 230 -8.66 5.19 -4.12
C TYR A 230 -8.40 6.60 -4.65
N LEU A 231 -9.49 7.35 -4.86
CA LEU A 231 -9.48 8.70 -5.40
C LEU A 231 -10.32 9.60 -4.47
N PRO A 232 -9.90 10.86 -4.21
CA PRO A 232 -10.66 11.77 -3.37
C PRO A 232 -12.03 12.07 -4.01
N PRO A 233 -13.03 12.50 -3.23
CA PRO A 233 -14.28 13.02 -3.79
C PRO A 233 -14.05 14.29 -4.63
N HIS A 234 -15.10 14.79 -5.27
CA HIS A 234 -15.00 16.00 -6.10
C HIS A 234 -14.81 17.26 -5.24
N ASP A 235 -14.00 18.21 -5.71
CA ASP A 235 -13.79 19.48 -5.02
C ASP A 235 -15.09 20.33 -4.92
N PRO A 236 -15.38 20.96 -3.77
CA PRO A 236 -14.62 21.00 -2.52
C PRO A 236 -15.20 20.05 -1.44
N ARG A 237 -15.82 18.92 -1.80
CA ARG A 237 -16.62 18.10 -0.87
C ARG A 237 -15.73 17.18 -0.03
N VAL A 238 -14.88 17.79 0.80
CA VAL A 238 -13.83 17.10 1.58
C VAL A 238 -14.36 16.10 2.61
N GLU A 239 -15.65 16.10 2.97
CA GLU A 239 -16.26 15.12 3.87
C GLU A 239 -16.84 13.88 3.16
N ASP A 240 -17.06 13.93 1.84
CA ASP A 240 -17.60 12.81 1.05
C ASP A 240 -16.72 11.53 1.17
N PRO A 241 -17.30 10.33 0.95
CA PRO A 241 -16.54 9.07 0.91
C PRO A 241 -15.59 9.01 -0.29
N MET A 242 -14.57 8.15 -0.20
CA MET A 242 -13.61 7.95 -1.29
C MET A 242 -14.28 7.32 -2.53
N ARG A 243 -13.91 7.81 -3.72
CA ARG A 243 -14.19 7.11 -4.98
C ARG A 243 -13.20 5.97 -5.12
N ARG A 244 -13.63 4.81 -5.65
CA ARG A 244 -12.80 3.60 -5.77
C ARG A 244 -12.98 2.95 -7.14
N ARG A 245 -11.88 2.54 -7.78
CA ARG A 245 -11.89 1.81 -9.05
C ARG A 245 -10.85 0.69 -9.07
N PRO A 246 -11.10 -0.48 -9.69
CA PRO A 246 -10.08 -1.49 -9.88
C PRO A 246 -9.15 -1.07 -11.03
N LEU A 247 -7.82 -1.16 -10.85
CA LEU A 247 -6.85 -0.97 -11.94
C LEU A 247 -6.38 -2.29 -12.54
N PHE A 248 -6.36 -3.35 -11.74
CA PHE A 248 -6.09 -4.71 -12.16
C PHE A 248 -6.82 -5.71 -11.25
N ARG A 249 -7.00 -6.92 -11.75
CA ARG A 249 -7.35 -8.09 -10.93
C ARG A 249 -6.53 -9.30 -11.34
N ILE A 250 -6.27 -10.18 -10.39
CA ILE A 250 -5.65 -11.49 -10.59
C ILE A 250 -6.65 -12.52 -10.12
N HIS A 251 -6.90 -13.57 -10.90
CA HIS A 251 -7.86 -14.61 -10.55
C HIS A 251 -7.39 -15.98 -11.02
N LEU A 252 -7.99 -17.03 -10.50
CA LEU A 252 -7.67 -18.42 -10.86
C LEU A 252 -8.81 -18.95 -11.75
N LEU A 253 -8.50 -19.26 -13.02
CA LEU A 253 -9.47 -19.77 -14.02
C LEU A 253 -9.48 -21.31 -14.09
N ASP A 254 -8.29 -21.89 -14.05
CA ASP A 254 -8.06 -23.31 -13.81
C ASP A 254 -7.24 -23.44 -12.52
N CYS A 255 -7.25 -24.62 -11.90
CA CYS A 255 -6.58 -24.86 -10.62
C CYS A 255 -5.04 -24.72 -10.63
N LYS A 256 -4.41 -24.36 -11.76
CA LYS A 256 -2.95 -24.40 -11.96
C LYS A 256 -2.35 -23.06 -12.38
N LYS A 257 -3.15 -22.13 -12.94
CA LYS A 257 -2.64 -20.86 -13.46
C LYS A 257 -3.54 -19.66 -13.17
N ALA A 258 -3.00 -18.73 -12.40
CA ALA A 258 -3.59 -17.41 -12.23
C ALA A 258 -3.46 -16.55 -13.50
N THR A 259 -4.51 -15.79 -13.80
CA THR A 259 -4.61 -14.81 -14.90
C THR A 259 -4.65 -13.40 -14.36
N VAL A 260 -3.78 -12.53 -14.90
CA VAL A 260 -3.73 -11.10 -14.62
C VAL A 260 -4.49 -10.34 -15.70
N GLU A 261 -5.41 -9.48 -15.28
CA GLU A 261 -6.18 -8.59 -16.15
C GLU A 261 -5.99 -7.14 -15.75
N CYS A 262 -5.79 -6.29 -16.76
CA CYS A 262 -5.94 -4.86 -16.65
C CYS A 262 -7.44 -4.53 -16.63
N MET A 263 -7.84 -3.63 -15.71
CA MET A 263 -9.23 -3.21 -15.50
C MET A 263 -9.49 -1.75 -15.93
N TYR A 264 -8.49 -1.09 -16.50
CA TYR A 264 -8.53 0.33 -16.86
C TYR A 264 -9.24 0.58 -18.20
N GLY A 265 -9.74 1.80 -18.40
CA GLY A 265 -10.51 2.15 -19.59
C GLY A 265 -11.97 1.65 -19.56
N HIS A 266 -12.62 1.68 -20.72
CA HIS A 266 -14.08 1.56 -20.81
C HIS A 266 -14.56 0.36 -21.63
N ARG A 267 -13.63 -0.51 -22.10
CA ARG A 267 -13.94 -1.71 -22.89
C ARG A 267 -13.94 -3.03 -22.08
N GLY A 268 -13.79 -2.95 -20.76
CA GLY A 268 -13.82 -4.09 -19.85
C GLY A 268 -12.44 -4.75 -19.59
N PRO A 269 -12.42 -5.87 -18.85
CA PRO A 269 -11.21 -6.60 -18.52
C PRO A 269 -10.47 -7.08 -19.76
N HIS A 270 -9.15 -6.97 -19.76
CA HIS A 270 -8.27 -7.37 -20.86
C HIS A 270 -6.87 -7.71 -20.34
N LYS A 271 -5.99 -8.26 -21.19
CA LYS A 271 -4.73 -8.83 -20.73
C LYS A 271 -3.77 -7.77 -20.15
N GLY A 272 -3.28 -8.04 -18.94
CA GLY A 272 -2.15 -7.32 -18.34
C GLY A 272 -1.08 -8.28 -17.79
N ASP A 273 0.05 -7.70 -17.41
CA ASP A 273 1.12 -8.37 -16.66
C ASP A 273 1.38 -7.63 -15.33
N ILE A 274 1.88 -8.35 -14.32
CA ILE A 274 2.41 -7.79 -13.07
C ILE A 274 3.85 -8.27 -12.88
N GLN A 275 4.74 -7.35 -12.49
CA GLN A 275 6.16 -7.63 -12.26
C GLN A 275 6.54 -7.17 -10.84
N THR A 276 6.93 -8.11 -9.98
CA THR A 276 7.49 -7.78 -8.66
C THR A 276 8.99 -7.60 -8.78
N VAL A 277 9.50 -6.39 -8.53
CA VAL A 277 10.92 -6.06 -8.66
C VAL A 277 11.64 -6.21 -7.32
N LYS A 278 10.97 -5.83 -6.23
CA LYS A 278 11.45 -5.92 -4.85
C LYS A 278 10.28 -6.29 -3.93
N LYS A 279 10.55 -6.60 -2.66
CA LYS A 279 9.47 -6.83 -1.65
C LYS A 279 8.53 -5.63 -1.54
N ASP A 280 9.06 -4.43 -1.70
CA ASP A 280 8.38 -3.15 -1.47
C ASP A 280 8.20 -2.34 -2.78
N GLU A 281 8.30 -3.01 -3.95
CA GLU A 281 8.17 -2.39 -5.28
C GLU A 281 7.65 -3.40 -6.33
N PHE A 282 6.51 -3.10 -6.97
CA PHE A 282 5.97 -3.86 -8.11
C PHE A 282 5.48 -2.92 -9.21
N SER A 283 5.24 -3.44 -10.42
CA SER A 283 4.63 -2.69 -11.52
C SER A 283 3.53 -3.47 -12.25
N THR A 284 2.56 -2.73 -12.80
CA THR A 284 1.58 -3.22 -13.77
C THR A 284 2.01 -2.89 -15.19
N LYS A 285 1.54 -3.70 -16.14
CA LYS A 285 1.64 -3.38 -17.57
C LYS A 285 0.37 -3.82 -18.29
N CYS A 286 -0.25 -2.92 -19.05
CA CYS A 286 -1.28 -3.28 -20.02
C CYS A 286 -0.63 -3.85 -21.30
N ASN A 287 -1.24 -4.88 -21.90
CA ASN A 287 -0.80 -5.41 -23.20
C ASN A 287 -1.66 -4.93 -24.38
N GLN A 288 -2.82 -4.31 -24.10
CA GLN A 288 -3.89 -4.02 -25.06
C GLN A 288 -4.47 -2.62 -24.79
N THR A 289 -3.65 -1.57 -24.92
CA THR A 289 -4.03 -0.19 -24.58
C THR A 289 -5.10 0.41 -25.51
N ASP A 290 -5.47 -0.30 -26.58
CA ASP A 290 -6.66 -0.03 -27.39
C ASP A 290 -7.97 -0.14 -26.58
N TYR A 291 -7.99 -0.93 -25.50
CA TYR A 291 -9.11 -1.01 -24.55
C TYR A 291 -9.29 0.26 -23.71
N HIS A 292 -8.25 1.10 -23.62
CA HIS A 292 -8.28 2.38 -22.93
C HIS A 292 -8.81 3.51 -23.83
N ARG A 293 -8.85 3.31 -25.16
CA ARG A 293 -9.22 4.34 -26.13
C ARG A 293 -10.74 4.44 -26.29
N MET A 294 -11.29 5.64 -26.24
CA MET A 294 -12.72 5.89 -26.49
C MET A 294 -12.99 6.25 -27.98
N PRO A 295 -14.19 6.00 -28.54
CA PRO A 295 -14.49 6.26 -29.94
C PRO A 295 -14.33 7.73 -30.36
N GLY A 296 -14.69 8.69 -29.50
CA GLY A 296 -14.45 10.12 -29.66
C GLY A 296 -13.02 10.56 -29.33
N GLY A 297 -12.09 9.61 -29.19
CA GLY A 297 -10.66 9.83 -28.97
C GLY A 297 -10.35 10.63 -27.70
N ARG A 298 -9.22 11.35 -27.74
CA ARG A 298 -8.67 12.08 -26.58
C ARG A 298 -9.59 13.16 -25.99
N GLN A 299 -10.52 13.69 -26.77
CA GLN A 299 -11.53 14.65 -26.28
C GLN A 299 -12.61 13.96 -25.45
N GLU A 300 -13.05 12.77 -25.85
CA GLU A 300 -14.00 11.97 -25.07
C GLU A 300 -13.35 11.38 -23.81
N GLU A 301 -12.11 10.90 -23.92
CA GLU A 301 -11.32 10.47 -22.76
C GLU A 301 -11.16 11.60 -21.73
N PHE A 302 -10.88 12.84 -22.18
CA PHE A 302 -10.75 13.99 -21.28
C PHE A 302 -12.07 14.33 -20.59
N ARG A 303 -13.18 14.43 -21.34
CA ARG A 303 -14.50 14.71 -20.76
C ARG A 303 -14.93 13.65 -19.74
N THR A 304 -14.71 12.38 -20.05
CA THR A 304 -15.08 11.26 -19.17
C THR A 304 -14.22 11.26 -17.89
N TRP A 305 -12.91 11.50 -18.02
CA TRP A 305 -12.01 11.67 -16.87
C TRP A 305 -12.37 12.91 -16.03
N LEU A 306 -12.83 13.99 -16.64
CA LEU A 306 -13.26 15.21 -15.95
C LEU A 306 -14.57 14.99 -15.17
N GLU A 307 -15.55 14.28 -15.75
CA GLU A 307 -16.76 13.86 -15.05
C GLU A 307 -16.41 12.95 -13.85
N ASP A 308 -15.54 11.96 -14.05
CA ASP A 308 -15.08 11.05 -12.99
C ASP A 308 -14.38 11.81 -11.85
N GLU A 309 -13.39 12.67 -12.15
CA GLU A 309 -12.51 13.32 -11.17
C GLU A 309 -13.06 14.61 -10.55
N TRP A 310 -13.92 15.35 -11.24
CA TRP A 310 -14.43 16.66 -10.80
C TRP A 310 -15.95 16.77 -10.78
N GLY A 311 -16.69 15.91 -11.49
CA GLY A 311 -18.16 15.94 -11.52
C GLY A 311 -18.74 17.21 -12.15
N ARG A 312 -17.97 17.88 -13.02
CA ARG A 312 -18.28 19.15 -13.68
C ARG A 312 -17.74 19.14 -15.11
N THR A 313 -18.25 20.02 -15.97
CA THR A 313 -17.62 20.32 -17.27
C THR A 313 -16.48 21.33 -17.11
N LEU A 314 -15.71 21.59 -18.17
CA LEU A 314 -14.59 22.54 -18.09
C LEU A 314 -15.09 23.99 -18.01
N GLU A 315 -16.22 24.26 -18.66
CA GLU A 315 -16.92 25.54 -18.73
C GLU A 315 -17.51 25.95 -17.36
N GLU A 316 -17.83 24.98 -16.50
CA GLU A 316 -18.28 25.18 -15.11
C GLU A 316 -17.13 25.50 -14.13
N ILE A 317 -15.88 25.45 -14.59
CA ILE A 317 -14.68 25.72 -13.80
C ILE A 317 -14.17 27.13 -14.13
N PHE A 318 -14.70 28.13 -13.43
CA PHE A 318 -14.53 29.56 -13.71
C PHE A 318 -13.09 30.12 -13.62
N HIS A 319 -12.11 29.34 -13.17
CA HIS A 319 -10.71 29.79 -13.04
C HIS A 319 -9.82 29.18 -14.13
N GLU A 320 -9.32 29.98 -15.07
CA GLU A 320 -8.48 29.52 -16.19
C GLU A 320 -7.26 28.70 -15.71
N HIS A 321 -6.52 29.20 -14.72
CA HIS A 321 -5.37 28.48 -14.14
C HIS A 321 -5.73 27.09 -13.56
N MET A 322 -6.95 26.93 -13.04
CA MET A 322 -7.46 25.64 -12.57
C MET A 322 -7.74 24.70 -13.75
N GLN A 323 -8.31 25.22 -14.86
CA GLN A 323 -8.45 24.46 -16.10
C GLN A 323 -7.09 24.00 -16.66
N GLU A 324 -6.07 24.86 -16.62
CA GLU A 324 -4.70 24.52 -17.05
C GLU A 324 -4.10 23.37 -16.21
N LEU A 325 -4.17 23.48 -14.88
CA LEU A 325 -3.70 22.45 -13.95
C LEU A 325 -4.41 21.11 -14.18
N ILE A 326 -5.74 21.15 -14.37
CA ILE A 326 -6.58 19.98 -14.64
C ILE A 326 -6.20 19.33 -15.98
N LEU A 327 -6.04 20.11 -17.04
CA LEU A 327 -5.63 19.62 -18.36
C LEU A 327 -4.20 19.04 -18.32
N MET A 328 -3.29 19.65 -17.57
CA MET A 328 -1.94 19.14 -17.36
C MET A 328 -1.95 17.82 -16.56
N LYS A 329 -2.74 17.72 -15.48
CA LYS A 329 -2.92 16.50 -14.68
C LYS A 329 -3.47 15.36 -15.55
N PHE A 330 -4.47 15.62 -16.40
CA PHE A 330 -4.95 14.65 -17.39
C PHE A 330 -3.86 14.24 -18.40
N ILE A 331 -3.22 15.20 -19.08
CA ILE A 331 -2.22 14.91 -20.12
C ILE A 331 -1.07 14.09 -19.55
N TYR A 332 -0.56 14.46 -18.36
CA TYR A 332 0.58 13.79 -17.72
C TYR A 332 0.21 12.38 -17.24
N THR A 333 -0.83 12.24 -16.42
CA THR A 333 -1.23 10.93 -15.84
C THR A 333 -1.62 9.92 -16.92
N SER A 334 -2.25 10.37 -18.02
CA SER A 334 -2.63 9.49 -19.12
C SER A 334 -1.48 9.07 -20.05
N GLN A 335 -0.25 9.59 -19.90
CA GLN A 335 0.92 9.03 -20.60
C GLN A 335 1.32 7.64 -20.06
N TYR A 336 1.02 7.34 -18.80
CA TYR A 336 1.37 6.07 -18.17
C TYR A 336 0.50 4.91 -18.65
N ASP A 337 -0.72 5.19 -19.11
CA ASP A 337 -1.65 4.22 -19.70
C ASP A 337 -1.81 2.92 -18.88
N ASN A 338 -1.99 3.08 -17.56
CA ASN A 338 -2.03 2.03 -16.51
C ASN A 338 -0.78 1.11 -16.42
N CYS A 339 0.31 1.47 -17.08
CA CYS A 339 1.64 0.87 -16.92
C CYS A 339 2.39 1.62 -15.83
N LEU A 340 2.11 1.26 -14.57
CA LEU A 340 2.49 2.01 -13.37
C LEU A 340 3.47 1.20 -12.50
N THR A 341 4.45 1.87 -11.91
CA THR A 341 5.23 1.33 -10.80
C THR A 341 4.61 1.78 -9.48
N TYR A 342 4.56 0.88 -8.51
CA TYR A 342 3.97 1.07 -7.19
C TYR A 342 5.03 0.81 -6.14
N ARG A 343 5.14 1.74 -5.18
CA ARG A 343 6.09 1.68 -4.07
C ARG A 343 5.32 1.55 -2.77
N ARG A 344 5.75 0.66 -1.87
CA ARG A 344 4.98 0.34 -0.66
C ARG A 344 4.93 1.53 0.29
N ILE A 345 3.74 1.83 0.79
CA ILE A 345 3.52 2.75 1.91
C ILE A 345 2.83 1.99 3.05
N TYR A 346 2.75 2.61 4.23
CA TYR A 346 2.06 2.03 5.38
C TYR A 346 1.20 3.09 6.08
N LEU A 347 0.12 2.65 6.72
CA LEU A 347 -0.55 3.46 7.73
C LEU A 347 0.36 3.65 8.96
N PRO A 348 0.33 4.83 9.58
CA PRO A 348 1.07 5.12 10.82
C PRO A 348 0.66 4.17 11.95
N PRO A 349 1.61 3.77 12.82
CA PRO A 349 1.28 3.25 14.14
C PRO A 349 0.45 4.26 14.95
N THR A 350 -0.32 3.78 15.92
CA THR A 350 -1.06 4.62 16.88
C THR A 350 -0.47 4.45 18.27
N MET A 351 -0.20 5.56 18.95
CA MET A 351 0.31 5.59 20.32
C MET A 351 -0.76 6.19 21.27
N PRO A 352 -0.78 5.81 22.57
CA PRO A 352 -1.73 6.38 23.54
C PRO A 352 -1.57 7.88 23.80
N SER A 353 -0.45 8.47 23.35
CA SER A 353 -0.11 9.90 23.46
C SER A 353 -0.51 10.73 22.23
N ASP A 354 -1.07 10.11 21.19
CA ASP A 354 -1.43 10.82 19.95
C ASP A 354 -2.59 11.80 20.19
N LEU A 355 -2.50 13.02 19.64
CA LEU A 355 -3.51 14.08 19.81
C LEU A 355 -4.90 13.68 19.28
N LEU A 356 -4.92 12.83 18.26
CA LEU A 356 -6.07 12.16 17.67
C LEU A 356 -5.57 10.89 16.99
N LYS A 357 -6.46 9.95 16.63
CA LYS A 357 -6.04 8.74 15.90
C LYS A 357 -5.31 9.10 14.58
N PRO A 358 -4.05 8.69 14.35
CA PRO A 358 -3.35 8.98 13.10
C PRO A 358 -3.93 8.17 11.93
N GLY A 359 -3.61 8.55 10.69
CA GLY A 359 -4.16 7.91 9.50
C GLY A 359 -4.26 8.84 8.29
N LEU A 360 -5.13 8.49 7.35
CA LEU A 360 -5.29 9.21 6.09
C LEU A 360 -6.44 10.23 6.15
N PHE A 361 -6.24 11.37 5.52
CA PHE A 361 -7.19 12.48 5.44
C PHE A 361 -7.27 13.00 4.00
N LYS A 362 -8.46 13.42 3.61
CA LYS A 362 -8.77 14.18 2.39
C LYS A 362 -8.56 15.66 2.76
N GLY A 363 -7.92 16.47 1.92
CA GLY A 363 -7.62 17.87 2.24
C GLY A 363 -7.67 18.81 1.03
N THR A 364 -8.09 20.05 1.24
CA THR A 364 -8.24 21.06 0.16
C THR A 364 -6.93 21.80 -0.14
N TYR A 365 -6.48 21.79 -1.40
CA TYR A 365 -5.25 22.45 -1.89
C TYR A 365 -5.55 23.46 -3.02
N GLY A 366 -6.45 24.41 -2.75
CA GLY A 366 -6.66 25.58 -3.61
C GLY A 366 -7.09 25.24 -5.04
N SER A 367 -6.30 25.63 -6.03
CA SER A 367 -6.53 25.35 -7.46
C SER A 367 -6.17 23.93 -7.89
N HIS A 368 -5.49 23.14 -7.06
CA HIS A 368 -5.17 21.74 -7.35
C HIS A 368 -6.33 20.78 -7.01
N GLY A 369 -7.30 21.24 -6.21
CA GLY A 369 -8.47 20.48 -5.78
C GLY A 369 -8.28 19.80 -4.42
N LEU A 370 -8.79 18.56 -4.30
CA LEU A 370 -8.57 17.73 -3.11
C LEU A 370 -7.35 16.81 -3.30
N GLU A 371 -6.50 16.74 -2.28
CA GLU A 371 -5.37 15.81 -2.22
C GLU A 371 -5.47 14.93 -0.95
N ILE A 372 -4.81 13.77 -0.95
CA ILE A 372 -4.77 12.82 0.16
C ILE A 372 -3.49 13.06 0.96
N VAL A 373 -3.61 13.28 2.27
CA VAL A 373 -2.48 13.38 3.20
C VAL A 373 -2.53 12.29 4.28
N MET A 374 -1.38 11.96 4.84
CA MET A 374 -1.21 11.01 5.93
C MET A 374 -0.71 11.76 7.17
N LEU A 375 -1.54 11.84 8.20
CA LEU A 375 -1.21 12.42 9.50
C LEU A 375 -0.56 11.36 10.40
N SER A 376 0.60 11.68 10.97
CA SER A 376 1.38 10.80 11.85
C SER A 376 2.06 11.59 12.98
N PHE A 377 2.33 10.93 14.11
CA PHE A 377 2.91 11.56 15.31
C PHE A 377 4.35 11.09 15.56
N HIS A 378 5.20 12.04 15.96
CA HIS A 378 6.65 11.92 16.08
C HIS A 378 7.10 12.61 17.37
N GLY A 379 6.70 12.05 18.52
CA GLY A 379 6.85 12.71 19.81
C GLY A 379 5.94 13.94 19.90
N THR A 380 6.51 15.13 20.08
CA THR A 380 5.78 16.41 20.10
C THR A 380 5.50 16.99 18.71
N SER A 381 5.88 16.33 17.61
CA SER A 381 5.59 16.77 16.24
C SER A 381 4.43 15.97 15.63
N ALA A 382 3.46 16.65 15.03
CA ALA A 382 2.43 16.05 14.19
C ALA A 382 2.68 16.40 12.72
N ARG A 383 2.82 15.38 11.87
CA ARG A 383 3.30 15.49 10.49
C ARG A 383 2.26 15.02 9.48
N ALA A 384 1.96 15.87 8.50
CA ALA A 384 1.13 15.52 7.35
C ALA A 384 2.02 15.32 6.11
N THR A 385 2.10 14.09 5.59
CA THR A 385 2.82 13.74 4.36
C THR A 385 1.84 13.56 3.21
N LYS A 386 2.11 14.14 2.03
CA LYS A 386 1.25 13.98 0.84
C LYS A 386 1.32 12.55 0.28
N LEU A 387 0.17 11.91 0.07
CA LEU A 387 0.05 10.64 -0.68
C LEU A 387 -0.35 10.88 -2.14
N THR A 388 -1.22 11.87 -2.36
CA THR A 388 -1.34 12.55 -3.66
C THR A 388 -0.86 14.00 -3.53
N GLY A 389 -0.50 14.62 -4.64
CA GLY A 389 0.04 15.98 -4.65
C GLY A 389 0.00 16.64 -6.02
N ASP A 390 0.78 17.69 -6.15
CA ASP A 390 0.70 18.64 -7.25
C ASP A 390 2.09 19.15 -7.67
N PRO A 391 2.21 19.82 -8.82
CA PRO A 391 3.50 20.31 -9.32
C PRO A 391 4.19 21.36 -8.44
N ASN A 392 3.51 21.94 -7.45
CA ASN A 392 4.11 22.86 -6.50
C ASN A 392 4.69 22.08 -5.32
N VAL A 393 3.89 21.29 -4.61
CA VAL A 393 4.36 20.41 -3.52
C VAL A 393 3.99 18.95 -3.84
N PRO A 394 4.95 18.15 -4.34
CA PRO A 394 4.73 16.77 -4.76
C PRO A 394 4.19 15.82 -3.70
N ALA A 395 3.57 14.73 -4.18
CA ALA A 395 3.37 13.52 -3.41
C ALA A 395 4.71 13.01 -2.82
N GLY A 396 4.67 12.50 -1.59
CA GLY A 396 5.83 12.12 -0.80
C GLY A 396 6.38 13.22 0.11
N GLN A 397 6.08 14.50 -0.15
CA GLN A 397 6.60 15.61 0.64
C GLN A 397 5.84 15.90 1.94
N LEU A 398 6.54 16.47 2.92
CA LEU A 398 6.01 16.86 4.24
C LEU A 398 5.29 18.22 4.15
N THR A 399 3.99 18.18 3.83
CA THR A 399 3.17 19.37 3.57
C THR A 399 2.84 20.18 4.82
N LEU A 400 2.72 19.56 5.99
CA LEU A 400 2.56 20.25 7.29
C LEU A 400 3.45 19.58 8.35
N ASP A 401 4.08 20.37 9.21
CA ASP A 401 4.70 19.91 10.47
C ASP A 401 4.24 20.87 11.58
N VAL A 402 3.67 20.30 12.65
CA VAL A 402 2.92 21.01 13.70
C VAL A 402 3.54 20.69 15.05
N ASP A 403 3.86 21.73 15.82
CA ASP A 403 4.49 21.60 17.13
C ASP A 403 3.44 21.53 18.24
N LEU A 404 3.24 20.33 18.78
CA LEU A 404 2.31 20.06 19.88
C LEU A 404 2.79 20.62 21.23
N SER A 405 4.05 21.07 21.33
CA SER A 405 4.55 21.80 22.50
C SER A 405 4.20 23.30 22.47
N ARG A 406 3.69 23.82 21.34
CA ARG A 406 3.35 25.23 21.12
C ARG A 406 1.84 25.41 20.88
N PRO A 407 0.99 25.22 21.90
CA PRO A 407 -0.45 25.48 21.80
C PRO A 407 -0.70 26.98 21.57
N VAL A 408 -1.64 27.30 20.69
CA VAL A 408 -2.06 28.67 20.39
C VAL A 408 -3.40 28.95 21.07
N ILE A 409 -3.40 29.87 22.02
CA ILE A 409 -4.62 30.39 22.63
C ILE A 409 -5.32 31.28 21.59
N LEU A 410 -6.54 30.92 21.19
CA LEU A 410 -7.34 31.75 20.29
C LEU A 410 -7.85 33.00 21.01
N PRO A 411 -7.88 34.17 20.35
CA PRO A 411 -8.54 35.36 20.88
C PRO A 411 -10.07 35.23 20.80
N GLU A 412 -10.78 36.22 21.33
CA GLU A 412 -12.24 36.33 21.20
C GLU A 412 -12.71 36.32 19.74
N LEU A 413 -13.95 35.88 19.51
CA LEU A 413 -14.48 35.59 18.17
C LEU A 413 -14.42 36.77 17.18
N GLU A 414 -14.57 38.01 17.66
CA GLU A 414 -14.47 39.22 16.83
C GLU A 414 -13.02 39.64 16.53
N GLN A 415 -12.05 39.16 17.32
CA GLN A 415 -10.62 39.31 17.05
C GLN A 415 -10.13 38.22 16.11
N GLN A 416 -10.68 36.99 16.19
CA GLN A 416 -10.43 35.92 15.20
C GLN A 416 -10.79 36.35 13.77
N ARG A 417 -11.75 37.28 13.60
CA ARG A 417 -12.08 37.87 12.29
C ARG A 417 -10.95 38.69 11.66
N LYS A 418 -9.90 39.06 12.38
CA LYS A 418 -8.79 39.90 11.88
C LYS A 418 -7.55 39.04 11.65
N ILE A 419 -7.09 38.96 10.41
CA ILE A 419 -5.92 38.13 10.06
C ILE A 419 -4.63 38.70 10.69
N GLU A 420 -4.60 40.00 10.96
CA GLU A 420 -3.51 40.73 11.60
C GLU A 420 -3.29 40.30 13.06
N GLU A 421 -4.36 40.10 13.84
CA GLU A 421 -4.29 39.66 15.24
C GLU A 421 -3.74 38.22 15.32
N LEU A 422 -4.29 37.32 14.49
CA LEU A 422 -3.84 35.93 14.44
C LEU A 422 -2.38 35.83 13.94
N SER A 423 -2.01 36.63 12.93
CA SER A 423 -0.64 36.69 12.43
C SER A 423 0.34 37.13 13.51
N GLN A 424 0.03 38.17 14.29
CA GLN A 424 0.88 38.61 15.40
C GLN A 424 1.09 37.54 16.49
N ILE A 425 0.09 36.72 16.77
CA ILE A 425 0.19 35.62 17.75
C ILE A 425 1.11 34.51 17.20
N VAL A 426 0.87 34.07 15.96
CA VAL A 426 1.61 32.96 15.34
C VAL A 426 3.06 33.35 15.00
N MET A 427 3.29 34.58 14.53
CA MET A 427 4.63 35.07 14.22
C MET A 427 5.51 35.19 15.47
N ARG A 428 4.97 35.63 16.62
CA ARG A 428 5.72 35.65 17.89
C ARG A 428 6.25 34.26 18.26
N ILE A 429 5.40 33.24 18.12
CA ILE A 429 5.78 31.84 18.39
C ILE A 429 6.78 31.33 17.34
N HIS A 430 6.66 31.76 16.08
CA HIS A 430 7.65 31.46 15.04
C HIS A 430 9.04 32.04 15.39
N ASP A 431 9.10 33.31 15.79
CA ASP A 431 10.34 34.01 16.18
C ASP A 431 11.00 33.34 17.40
N GLU A 432 10.20 32.95 18.41
CA GLU A 432 10.66 32.16 19.56
C GLU A 432 11.27 30.82 19.12
N VAL A 433 10.58 30.07 18.25
CA VAL A 433 11.04 28.75 17.75
C VAL A 433 12.29 28.86 16.87
N GLN A 434 12.42 29.91 16.04
CA GLN A 434 13.67 30.15 15.28
C GLN A 434 14.83 30.48 16.23
N GLY A 435 14.61 31.38 17.20
CA GLY A 435 15.64 31.75 18.17
C GLY A 435 16.13 30.59 19.02
N GLU A 436 15.26 29.65 19.40
CA GLU A 436 15.64 28.41 20.08
C GLU A 436 16.45 27.47 19.17
N ALA A 437 16.07 27.32 17.90
CA ALA A 437 16.78 26.49 16.93
C ALA A 437 18.20 27.00 16.64
N GLU A 438 18.39 28.32 16.49
CA GLU A 438 19.69 28.96 16.32
C GLU A 438 20.60 28.78 17.55
N GLN A 439 20.04 28.87 18.76
CA GLN A 439 20.77 28.62 20.01
C GLN A 439 21.22 27.17 20.14
N GLN A 440 20.37 26.20 19.75
CA GLN A 440 20.76 24.78 19.75
C GLN A 440 21.83 24.47 18.69
N ALA A 441 21.70 25.01 17.48
CA ALA A 441 22.68 24.84 16.41
C ALA A 441 24.06 25.45 16.74
N SER A 442 24.08 26.64 17.35
CA SER A 442 25.33 27.29 17.78
C SER A 442 25.94 26.61 19.02
N GLY A 443 25.13 26.17 19.98
CA GLY A 443 25.59 25.41 21.14
C GLY A 443 26.29 24.10 20.79
N ALA A 444 25.74 23.33 19.84
CA ALA A 444 26.35 22.07 19.37
C ALA A 444 27.73 22.28 18.72
N SER A 445 27.96 23.44 18.10
CA SER A 445 29.25 23.81 17.51
C SER A 445 30.32 24.10 18.59
N ALA A 446 29.93 24.72 19.72
CA ALA A 446 30.84 25.07 20.80
C ALA A 446 31.42 23.84 21.53
N THR A 447 30.61 22.78 21.73
CA THR A 447 31.03 21.55 22.42
C THR A 447 32.11 20.74 21.69
N GLY A 448 32.41 21.05 20.42
CA GLY A 448 33.41 20.32 19.63
C GLY A 448 34.88 20.75 19.81
N ARG A 449 35.20 21.70 20.70
CA ARG A 449 36.53 22.36 20.74
C ARG A 449 37.22 22.55 22.10
N CYS A 450 36.88 21.76 23.12
CA CYS A 450 37.64 21.72 24.39
C CYS A 450 37.90 20.28 24.88
N ALA A 451 38.92 19.63 24.30
CA ALA A 451 39.37 18.30 24.73
C ALA A 451 40.90 18.12 24.56
N ALA A 452 41.69 18.74 25.43
CA ALA A 452 43.13 18.53 25.52
C ALA A 452 43.68 18.81 26.94
N GLU A 453 44.09 17.74 27.64
CA GLU A 453 45.09 17.68 28.74
C GLU A 453 44.78 18.43 30.07
N GLY A 454 45.37 18.02 31.22
CA GLY A 454 45.34 18.87 32.44
C GLY A 454 45.46 18.32 33.88
N ALA A 455 45.46 17.01 34.15
CA ALA A 455 45.90 16.31 35.40
C ALA A 455 45.67 16.89 36.85
N CYS A 456 44.95 16.08 37.66
CA CYS A 456 45.19 15.64 39.07
C CYS A 456 45.13 16.55 40.35
N GLY A 457 44.56 15.96 41.44
CA GLY A 457 44.71 16.33 42.88
C GLY A 457 43.53 17.11 43.53
N GLY A 458 43.09 16.87 44.78
CA GLY A 458 43.38 15.76 45.70
C GLY A 458 42.90 15.92 47.18
N SER A 459 41.89 15.12 47.60
CA SER A 459 41.55 14.69 48.99
C SER A 459 40.84 15.61 50.02
N SER A 460 40.07 14.96 50.92
CA SER A 460 39.45 15.42 52.20
C SER A 460 38.36 16.51 52.17
N GLY A 461 37.34 16.51 53.05
CA GLY A 461 36.90 15.44 53.98
C GLY A 461 36.08 15.96 55.20
N ALA A 462 34.92 15.33 55.49
CA ALA A 462 33.97 15.69 56.58
C ALA A 462 33.29 17.09 56.39
N GLU A 463 32.20 17.45 57.08
CA GLU A 463 31.48 16.88 58.24
C GLU A 463 29.99 16.64 57.94
N ALA A 464 29.24 16.12 58.93
CA ALA A 464 27.79 15.93 58.86
C ALA A 464 27.13 16.15 60.24
N GLU A 465 25.94 16.75 60.26
CA GLU A 465 25.03 16.73 61.42
C GLU A 465 23.60 16.37 60.98
N GLU A 466 23.10 15.24 61.48
CA GLU A 466 21.71 15.13 61.93
C GLU A 466 21.67 15.75 63.34
N GLY A 467 20.61 16.40 63.85
CA GLY A 467 19.23 16.54 63.38
C GLY A 467 18.27 16.39 64.59
N ASP A 468 17.03 16.89 64.52
CA ASP A 468 16.01 16.53 65.53
C ASP A 468 14.56 16.62 64.99
N ARG A 469 13.59 16.07 65.74
CA ARG A 469 12.17 15.91 65.39
C ARG A 469 11.23 16.29 66.53
N GLY A 470 10.15 17.01 66.20
CA GLY A 470 8.97 17.18 67.06
C GLY A 470 8.29 18.54 66.89
N ALA A 471 6.97 18.69 67.01
CA ALA A 471 5.90 17.72 67.25
C ALA A 471 4.65 18.07 66.40
N ALA A 472 3.51 17.39 66.62
CA ALA A 472 2.39 17.34 65.67
C ALA A 472 1.14 18.15 66.07
N SER A 473 0.15 18.16 65.16
CA SER A 473 -1.20 18.79 65.24
C SER A 473 -1.24 20.33 65.11
N ASP A 474 -2.30 20.95 64.59
CA ASP A 474 -3.64 20.41 64.27
C ASP A 474 -4.22 20.96 62.94
N SER A 475 -5.41 20.48 62.56
CA SER A 475 -6.00 20.58 61.22
C SER A 475 -6.62 21.94 60.82
N CYS A 476 -6.51 22.26 59.53
CA CYS A 476 -7.61 22.85 58.75
C CYS A 476 -7.43 22.54 57.25
N GLN A 477 -8.52 22.45 56.49
CA GLN A 477 -8.52 22.05 55.07
C GLN A 477 -8.57 23.26 54.13
N SER A 478 -7.70 23.27 53.11
CA SER A 478 -7.88 24.00 51.87
C SER A 478 -7.30 23.15 50.74
N GLY A 479 -8.16 22.61 49.87
CA GLY A 479 -7.69 21.80 48.74
C GLY A 479 -6.93 22.65 47.71
N PRO A 480 -6.00 22.07 46.93
CA PRO A 480 -5.50 22.75 45.75
C PRO A 480 -6.66 22.95 44.77
N GLU A 481 -6.78 24.14 44.20
CA GLU A 481 -7.74 24.39 43.12
C GLU A 481 -7.24 23.69 41.85
N GLU A 482 -7.71 22.47 41.62
CA GLU A 482 -7.58 21.81 40.33
C GLU A 482 -8.32 22.66 39.29
N SER A 483 -7.55 23.44 38.52
CA SER A 483 -8.07 24.29 37.45
C SER A 483 -8.66 23.39 36.36
N ASN A 484 -9.98 23.18 36.42
CA ASN A 484 -10.75 22.44 35.43
C ASN A 484 -10.60 23.09 34.05
N HIS A 485 -9.59 22.66 33.29
CA HIS A 485 -9.54 22.85 31.86
C HIS A 485 -10.64 22.00 31.23
N SER A 486 -11.82 22.61 31.08
CA SER A 486 -12.91 22.07 30.30
C SER A 486 -12.42 21.73 28.88
N ASP A 487 -12.53 20.47 28.46
CA ASP A 487 -12.32 20.02 27.07
C ASP A 487 -13.50 20.47 26.15
N ASP A 488 -14.25 21.50 26.57
CA ASP A 488 -15.40 22.08 25.88
C ASP A 488 -14.96 22.81 24.59
N PRO A 489 -15.63 22.58 23.44
CA PRO A 489 -15.24 23.20 22.17
C PRO A 489 -15.32 24.74 22.19
N LEU A 490 -14.19 25.39 21.92
CA LEU A 490 -14.08 26.85 21.82
C LEU A 490 -14.70 27.35 20.48
N PRO A 491 -15.45 28.46 20.47
CA PRO A 491 -15.98 29.05 19.23
C PRO A 491 -14.88 29.44 18.23
N PHE A 492 -15.10 29.12 16.95
CA PHE A 492 -14.14 29.33 15.87
C PHE A 492 -14.73 30.01 14.64
N VAL A 493 -14.05 31.04 14.12
CA VAL A 493 -14.33 31.66 12.82
C VAL A 493 -13.03 31.94 12.07
N LEU A 494 -13.02 31.75 10.75
CA LEU A 494 -11.89 32.16 9.92
C LEU A 494 -11.76 33.69 9.86
N PRO A 495 -10.53 34.22 9.80
CA PRO A 495 -10.30 35.65 9.57
C PRO A 495 -10.87 36.14 8.24
N LEU A 496 -11.33 37.38 8.20
CA LEU A 496 -11.83 38.02 6.99
C LEU A 496 -10.71 38.13 5.95
N GLY A 497 -11.04 37.79 4.70
CA GLY A 497 -10.07 37.72 3.60
C GLY A 497 -9.22 36.43 3.57
N VAL A 498 -9.43 35.48 4.49
CA VAL A 498 -8.87 34.12 4.33
C VAL A 498 -9.73 33.32 3.36
N MET A 499 -9.13 32.86 2.28
CA MET A 499 -9.78 32.09 1.23
C MET A 499 -9.93 30.62 1.65
N ALA A 500 -11.17 30.13 1.71
CA ALA A 500 -11.47 28.72 1.93
C ALA A 500 -12.15 28.11 0.68
N ARG A 501 -11.77 26.88 0.31
CA ARG A 501 -12.53 26.08 -0.69
C ARG A 501 -13.89 25.64 -0.13
N ASN A 502 -13.98 25.46 1.19
CA ASN A 502 -15.19 25.08 1.91
C ASN A 502 -15.76 26.26 2.69
N GLU A 503 -16.95 26.73 2.30
CA GLU A 503 -17.74 27.68 3.11
C GLU A 503 -18.32 27.01 4.38
N VAL A 504 -18.58 25.71 4.28
CA VAL A 504 -19.03 24.86 5.40
C VAL A 504 -17.82 24.21 6.05
N TYR A 505 -17.51 24.67 7.27
CA TYR A 505 -16.49 24.11 8.17
C TYR A 505 -17.01 24.20 9.62
N PRO A 506 -16.48 23.38 10.56
CA PRO A 506 -16.92 23.39 11.95
C PRO A 506 -16.71 24.75 12.64
N ARG A 507 -17.70 25.22 13.40
CA ARG A 507 -17.70 26.54 14.04
C ARG A 507 -17.24 26.52 15.50
N SER A 508 -16.59 25.44 15.89
CA SER A 508 -15.95 25.24 17.18
C SER A 508 -14.74 24.32 17.01
N CYS A 509 -13.65 24.61 17.72
CA CYS A 509 -12.44 23.80 17.75
C CYS A 509 -12.07 23.43 19.18
N ARG A 510 -11.39 22.29 19.37
CA ARG A 510 -10.91 21.86 20.69
C ARG A 510 -9.57 22.52 21.05
N LYS A 511 -8.59 22.43 20.15
CA LYS A 511 -7.19 22.81 20.41
C LYS A 511 -6.56 23.39 19.14
N CYS A 512 -5.72 24.41 19.28
CA CYS A 512 -4.97 25.02 18.20
C CYS A 512 -3.47 24.96 18.51
N PHE A 513 -2.63 24.83 17.49
CA PHE A 513 -1.19 24.67 17.63
C PHE A 513 -0.43 25.47 16.56
N TYR A 514 0.77 25.89 16.90
CA TYR A 514 1.72 26.44 15.94
C TYR A 514 2.14 25.34 14.95
N GLY A 515 2.28 25.70 13.68
CA GLY A 515 2.86 24.81 12.68
C GLY A 515 3.42 25.56 11.49
N THR A 516 4.04 24.80 10.59
CA THR A 516 4.55 25.30 9.32
C THR A 516 4.01 24.49 8.17
N GLY A 517 3.61 25.16 7.09
CA GLY A 517 3.26 24.57 5.82
C GLY A 517 4.44 24.62 4.86
N LEU A 518 4.68 23.54 4.11
CA LEU A 518 5.65 23.55 3.01
C LEU A 518 4.97 24.15 1.77
N ILE A 519 5.59 25.16 1.16
CA ILE A 519 5.19 25.75 -0.12
C ILE A 519 6.38 25.72 -1.11
N ALA A 520 6.11 25.86 -2.40
CA ALA A 520 7.13 26.03 -3.43
C ALA A 520 6.54 26.62 -4.72
N GLY A 521 7.39 27.15 -5.58
CA GLY A 521 7.06 27.46 -6.97
C GLY A 521 6.78 26.20 -7.81
N HIS A 522 6.19 26.40 -8.99
CA HIS A 522 5.86 25.30 -9.90
C HIS A 522 7.12 24.50 -10.29
N GLY A 523 7.01 23.17 -10.30
CA GLY A 523 8.14 22.25 -10.45
C GLY A 523 8.92 22.03 -9.15
N PHE A 524 8.28 22.18 -7.99
CA PHE A 524 8.90 22.13 -6.64
C PHE A 524 10.12 23.07 -6.53
N THR A 525 10.02 24.26 -7.11
CA THR A 525 11.12 25.23 -7.17
C THR A 525 11.18 26.12 -5.93
N SER A 526 12.37 26.29 -5.36
CA SER A 526 12.60 27.05 -4.11
C SER A 526 11.63 26.69 -2.98
N PRO A 527 11.62 25.43 -2.49
CA PRO A 527 10.70 25.02 -1.44
C PRO A 527 11.07 25.63 -0.08
N GLU A 528 10.08 26.20 0.60
CA GLU A 528 10.23 26.90 1.88
C GLU A 528 9.08 26.59 2.85
N ARG A 529 9.32 26.81 4.15
CA ARG A 529 8.35 26.52 5.22
C ARG A 529 7.78 27.82 5.78
N THR A 530 6.50 28.07 5.53
CA THR A 530 5.80 29.28 5.99
C THR A 530 4.98 29.00 7.26
N PRO A 531 4.89 29.94 8.21
CA PRO A 531 4.17 29.75 9.46
C PRO A 531 2.65 29.76 9.27
N GLY A 532 1.95 29.02 10.13
CA GLY A 532 0.50 28.91 10.10
C GLY A 532 -0.10 28.33 11.38
N LEU A 533 -1.44 28.33 11.41
CA LEU A 533 -2.22 27.82 12.54
C LEU A 533 -2.81 26.45 12.20
N PHE A 534 -2.46 25.43 12.96
CA PHE A 534 -3.19 24.15 12.97
C PHE A 534 -4.40 24.26 13.92
N VAL A 535 -5.56 23.78 13.47
CA VAL A 535 -6.84 23.86 14.20
C VAL A 535 -7.46 22.47 14.28
N LEU A 536 -7.61 21.90 15.48
CA LEU A 536 -8.29 20.64 15.69
C LEU A 536 -9.78 20.88 15.96
N PHE A 537 -10.66 20.37 15.07
CA PHE A 537 -12.11 20.48 15.25
C PHE A 537 -12.66 19.33 16.09
N ASP A 538 -12.34 18.09 15.69
CA ASP A 538 -12.80 16.85 16.33
C ASP A 538 -11.87 15.68 15.98
N GLU A 539 -12.23 14.44 16.33
CA GLU A 539 -11.44 13.24 16.05
C GLU A 539 -11.12 13.02 14.56
N ASP A 540 -11.99 13.49 13.66
CA ASP A 540 -11.94 13.17 12.23
C ASP A 540 -11.64 14.39 11.35
N ARG A 541 -11.61 15.60 11.92
CA ARG A 541 -11.43 16.86 11.18
C ARG A 541 -10.46 17.82 11.84
N PHE A 542 -9.57 18.37 11.02
CA PHE A 542 -8.67 19.46 11.37
C PHE A 542 -8.57 20.46 10.22
N GLY A 543 -7.96 21.62 10.47
CA GLY A 543 -7.68 22.63 9.46
C GLY A 543 -6.29 23.24 9.62
N PHE A 544 -5.82 23.91 8.57
CA PHE A 544 -4.59 24.69 8.60
C PHE A 544 -4.79 26.05 7.93
N ILE A 545 -4.48 27.15 8.64
CA ILE A 545 -4.49 28.51 8.09
C ILE A 545 -3.05 28.85 7.64
N TRP A 546 -2.88 29.02 6.34
CA TRP A 546 -1.66 29.48 5.70
C TRP A 546 -1.65 31.01 5.73
N LEU A 547 -0.82 31.62 6.58
CA LEU A 547 -0.91 33.06 6.86
C LEU A 547 -0.52 33.93 5.66
N GLU A 548 0.63 33.67 5.06
CA GLU A 548 1.15 34.42 3.92
C GLU A 548 0.25 34.31 2.68
N LEU A 549 -0.28 33.10 2.43
CA LEU A 549 -1.20 32.83 1.33
C LEU A 549 -2.63 33.33 1.59
N LYS A 550 -2.93 33.80 2.83
CA LYS A 550 -4.28 34.07 3.33
C LYS A 550 -5.28 32.98 2.92
N SER A 551 -4.93 31.73 3.18
CA SER A 551 -5.65 30.54 2.70
C SER A 551 -5.96 29.57 3.83
N PHE A 552 -7.06 28.83 3.71
CA PHE A 552 -7.45 27.79 4.66
C PHE A 552 -7.62 26.44 3.97
N SER A 553 -6.89 25.44 4.47
CA SER A 553 -7.07 24.04 4.11
C SER A 553 -7.90 23.33 5.17
N LEU A 554 -9.06 22.77 4.77
CA LEU A 554 -9.86 21.88 5.61
C LEU A 554 -9.46 20.42 5.31
N TYR A 555 -9.40 19.59 6.35
CA TYR A 555 -9.06 18.16 6.27
C TYR A 555 -10.11 17.30 6.97
N SER A 556 -10.45 16.16 6.37
CA SER A 556 -11.43 15.19 6.90
C SER A 556 -11.01 13.75 6.64
N ARG A 557 -11.18 12.87 7.64
CA ARG A 557 -10.63 11.51 7.65
C ARG A 557 -11.13 10.64 6.48
N LEU A 558 -10.24 9.78 5.99
CA LEU A 558 -10.58 8.63 5.16
C LEU A 558 -11.00 7.46 6.07
N THR A 559 -12.26 7.05 5.96
CA THR A 559 -12.89 6.06 6.86
C THR A 559 -12.97 4.64 6.27
N ASP A 560 -12.57 4.45 5.02
CA ASP A 560 -12.47 3.14 4.38
C ASP A 560 -11.50 2.20 5.12
N HIS A 561 -11.82 0.91 5.16
CA HIS A 561 -10.90 -0.11 5.64
C HIS A 561 -9.82 -0.40 4.58
N LEU A 562 -8.57 -0.52 5.01
CA LEU A 562 -7.40 -0.73 4.14
C LEU A 562 -6.63 -1.96 4.64
N ASP A 563 -6.97 -3.13 4.09
CA ASP A 563 -6.36 -4.42 4.45
C ASP A 563 -4.85 -4.44 4.20
N HIS A 564 -4.13 -5.13 5.08
CA HIS A 564 -2.65 -5.29 5.06
C HIS A 564 -1.84 -3.98 5.02
N ALA A 565 -2.43 -2.85 5.45
CA ALA A 565 -1.82 -1.53 5.31
C ALA A 565 -0.92 -1.07 6.49
N HIS A 566 -0.97 -1.72 7.66
CA HIS A 566 -0.23 -1.27 8.86
C HIS A 566 1.28 -1.52 8.78
N ALA A 567 2.07 -0.60 9.35
CA ALA A 567 3.53 -0.73 9.44
C ALA A 567 3.96 -1.85 10.43
N PRO A 568 4.97 -2.68 10.10
CA PRO A 568 5.48 -3.71 11.02
C PRO A 568 6.19 -3.17 12.28
N SER A 569 6.74 -1.96 12.24
CA SER A 569 7.32 -1.22 13.37
C SER A 569 7.34 0.27 13.06
N MET A 570 7.54 1.14 14.06
CA MET A 570 7.71 2.58 13.84
C MET A 570 8.94 2.87 12.97
N GLU A 571 10.05 2.14 13.17
CA GLU A 571 11.27 2.27 12.36
C GLU A 571 10.99 2.00 10.87
N ARG A 572 10.10 1.03 10.58
CA ARG A 572 9.65 0.70 9.22
C ARG A 572 8.73 1.76 8.63
N PHE A 573 7.90 2.40 9.45
CA PHE A 573 7.09 3.55 9.05
C PHE A 573 7.97 4.77 8.72
N GLU A 574 8.91 5.14 9.59
CA GLU A 574 9.85 6.23 9.33
C GLU A 574 10.75 5.97 8.11
N ALA A 575 11.28 4.75 7.96
CA ALA A 575 12.09 4.40 6.80
C ALA A 575 11.30 4.51 5.49
N MET A 576 10.00 4.21 5.52
CA MET A 576 9.08 4.43 4.41
C MET A 576 8.87 5.93 4.15
N LEU A 577 8.65 6.77 5.17
CA LEU A 577 8.57 8.24 5.02
C LEU A 577 9.84 8.85 4.40
N ARG A 578 11.03 8.48 4.90
CA ARG A 578 12.31 8.95 4.37
C ARG A 578 12.51 8.57 2.90
N ASN A 579 12.09 7.34 2.53
CA ASN A 579 12.08 6.91 1.14
C ASN A 579 11.09 7.72 0.30
N MET A 580 9.85 7.95 0.75
CA MET A 580 8.84 8.73 0.02
C MET A 580 9.35 10.11 -0.39
N GLN A 581 9.94 10.85 0.56
CA GLN A 581 10.52 12.17 0.29
C GLN A 581 11.62 12.10 -0.76
N SER A 582 12.51 11.11 -0.69
CA SER A 582 13.64 10.95 -1.62
C SER A 582 13.23 10.52 -3.03
N TRP A 583 11.96 10.22 -3.29
CA TRP A 583 11.46 9.90 -4.65
C TRP A 583 11.05 11.14 -5.44
N THR A 584 10.79 12.26 -4.75
CA THR A 584 10.29 13.52 -5.31
C THR A 584 11.06 14.74 -4.77
N SER A 585 12.32 14.51 -4.37
CA SER A 585 13.33 15.54 -4.07
C SER A 585 14.09 15.95 -5.33
#